data_AF-X0X8A5-F1
#
_entry.id   AF-X0X8A5-F1
#
_cell.length_a   1.000
_cell.length_b   1.000
_cell.length_c   1.000
_cell.angle_alpha   90.00
_cell.angle_beta   90.00
_cell.angle_gamma   90.00
#
_symmetry.space_group_name_H-M   'P 1'
#
loop_
_entity.id
_entity.type
_entity.pdbx_description
1 polymer ?
#
loop_
_entity_poly.entity_id
_entity_poly.type
_entity_poly.pdbx_seq_one_letter_code
_entity_poly.pdbx_strand_id
1 'polypeptide(L)'
;APAVPEAGQLAAKLRVSPLLAQLLINRRITTSAGGEAFLNPKLSDLIEPEQMPGIAEALERITTAIEAKEKITIYGDYDVDGITGVAILWHMLKLLGADVDYYIPHRIDEGYGLNIDAIKAIADNGTKLLITVDCGISAFDSARLAESLGLDLIITDHHRCSNQLPMAFAIVHPGIDPSYGNPDSAGAMVAFKLAWAAANKFKKGTKLDAKLRQFLIDATMFAGLGSIADIVPLQGENRVIA
;
A
#
# COMPACT_ATOMS: atom_id res chain seq x y z
N ALA A 1 3.18 -26.43 -20.90
CA ALA A 1 4.18 -26.62 -21.97
C ALA A 1 4.82 -28.00 -21.82
N PRO A 2 5.34 -28.61 -22.90
CA PRO A 2 6.13 -29.84 -22.79
C PRO A 2 7.37 -29.63 -21.90
N ALA A 3 7.94 -30.72 -21.39
CA ALA A 3 9.14 -30.66 -20.55
C ALA A 3 10.31 -30.04 -21.31
N VAL A 4 10.98 -29.07 -20.71
CA VAL A 4 12.15 -28.39 -21.29
C VAL A 4 13.43 -28.90 -20.64
N PRO A 5 14.55 -29.04 -21.38
CA PRO A 5 15.81 -29.55 -20.85
C PRO A 5 16.34 -28.79 -19.62
N GLU A 6 16.06 -27.49 -19.54
CA GLU A 6 16.46 -26.58 -18.47
C GLU A 6 15.82 -26.94 -17.11
N ALA A 7 14.69 -27.65 -17.12
CA ALA A 7 13.98 -28.04 -15.90
C ALA A 7 14.84 -28.95 -15.01
N GLY A 8 15.67 -29.83 -15.58
CA GLY A 8 16.56 -30.70 -14.81
C GLY A 8 17.65 -29.91 -14.08
N GLN A 9 18.23 -28.90 -14.73
CA GLN A 9 19.25 -28.04 -14.13
C GLN A 9 18.67 -27.18 -13.01
N LEU A 10 17.49 -26.60 -13.23
CA LEU A 10 16.80 -25.80 -12.22
C LEU A 10 16.37 -26.66 -11.02
N ALA A 11 15.85 -27.86 -11.26
CA ALA A 11 15.48 -28.82 -10.22
C ALA A 11 16.67 -29.17 -9.31
N ALA A 12 17.84 -29.45 -9.90
CA ALA A 12 19.05 -29.74 -9.14
C ALA A 12 19.50 -28.56 -8.28
N LYS A 13 19.49 -27.34 -8.82
CA LYS A 13 19.88 -26.12 -8.08
C LYS A 13 18.95 -25.81 -6.91
N LEU A 14 17.64 -25.96 -7.11
CA LEU A 14 16.60 -25.70 -6.10
C LEU A 14 16.34 -26.90 -5.17
N ARG A 15 16.95 -28.06 -5.44
CA ARG A 15 16.70 -29.32 -4.72
C ARG A 15 15.21 -29.72 -4.71
N VAL A 16 14.54 -29.54 -5.84
CA VAL A 16 13.12 -29.89 -6.06
C VAL A 16 12.97 -30.95 -7.14
N SER A 17 11.75 -31.46 -7.34
CA SER A 17 11.48 -32.39 -8.43
C SER A 17 11.55 -31.71 -9.80
N PRO A 18 11.92 -32.43 -10.89
CA PRO A 18 11.85 -31.91 -12.26
C PRO A 18 10.45 -31.41 -12.62
N LEU A 19 9.40 -32.04 -12.09
CA LEU A 19 8.02 -31.59 -12.27
C LEU A 19 7.80 -30.18 -11.66
N LEU A 20 8.25 -29.95 -10.42
CA LEU A 20 8.11 -28.65 -9.79
C LEU A 20 8.94 -27.58 -10.53
N ALA A 21 10.17 -27.89 -10.95
CA ALA A 21 10.98 -26.99 -11.76
C ALA A 21 10.30 -26.65 -13.10
N GLN A 22 9.67 -27.62 -13.76
CA GLN A 22 8.89 -27.37 -14.98
C GLN A 22 7.68 -26.45 -14.72
N LEU A 23 7.00 -26.59 -13.58
CA LEU A 23 5.90 -25.71 -13.19
C LEU A 23 6.38 -24.27 -12.95
N LEU A 24 7.56 -24.09 -12.34
CA LEU A 24 8.18 -22.77 -12.15
C LEU A 24 8.53 -22.12 -13.50
N ILE A 25 9.13 -22.88 -14.42
CA ILE A 25 9.43 -22.41 -15.78
C ILE A 25 8.15 -22.00 -16.52
N ASN A 26 7.07 -22.77 -16.38
CA ASN A 26 5.77 -22.42 -16.96
C ASN A 26 5.20 -21.10 -16.39
N ARG A 27 5.59 -20.73 -15.15
CA ARG A 27 5.30 -19.44 -14.51
C ARG A 27 6.34 -18.36 -14.81
N ARG A 28 7.25 -18.59 -15.77
CA ARG A 28 8.36 -17.70 -16.15
C ARG A 28 9.43 -17.51 -15.06
N ILE A 29 9.46 -18.38 -14.06
CA ILE A 29 10.50 -18.41 -13.03
C ILE A 29 11.58 -19.39 -13.49
N THR A 30 12.62 -18.86 -14.14
CA THR A 30 13.65 -19.65 -14.83
C THR A 30 15.00 -19.68 -14.12
N THR A 31 15.18 -18.87 -13.07
CA THR A 31 16.43 -18.76 -12.31
C THR A 31 16.32 -19.45 -10.96
N SER A 32 17.44 -19.95 -10.43
CA SER A 32 17.48 -20.52 -9.08
C SER A 32 17.19 -19.47 -8.01
N ALA A 33 17.64 -18.22 -8.19
CA ALA A 33 17.32 -17.13 -7.27
C ALA A 33 15.81 -16.82 -7.25
N GLY A 34 15.18 -16.72 -8.43
CA GLY A 34 13.74 -16.50 -8.53
C GLY A 34 12.92 -17.68 -7.99
N GLY A 35 13.37 -18.91 -8.21
CA GLY A 35 12.73 -20.10 -7.65
C GLY A 35 12.81 -20.15 -6.12
N GLU A 36 13.98 -19.82 -5.55
CA GLU A 36 14.16 -19.77 -4.09
C GLU A 36 13.27 -18.69 -3.46
N ALA A 37 13.27 -17.48 -4.02
CA ALA A 37 12.42 -16.39 -3.54
C ALA A 37 10.92 -16.72 -3.62
N PHE A 38 10.49 -17.44 -4.66
CA PHE A 38 9.09 -17.82 -4.84
C PHE A 38 8.63 -18.94 -3.89
N LEU A 39 9.49 -19.93 -3.66
CA LEU A 39 9.18 -21.11 -2.83
C LEU A 39 9.36 -20.83 -1.34
N ASN A 40 10.36 -20.02 -0.97
CA ASN A 40 10.74 -19.72 0.40
C ASN A 40 10.80 -18.18 0.64
N PRO A 41 9.69 -17.45 0.44
CA PRO A 41 9.69 -16.00 0.60
C PRO A 41 9.98 -15.59 2.04
N LYS A 42 10.71 -14.49 2.21
CA LYS A 42 11.04 -13.93 3.53
C LYS A 42 10.62 -12.47 3.58
N LEU A 43 10.23 -11.99 4.77
CA LEU A 43 9.93 -10.56 4.98
C LEU A 43 11.12 -9.64 4.63
N SER A 44 12.35 -10.15 4.69
CA SER A 44 13.55 -9.43 4.25
C SER A 44 13.63 -9.20 2.75
N ASP A 45 12.78 -9.86 1.97
CA ASP A 45 12.73 -9.73 0.50
C ASP A 45 11.73 -8.65 0.06
N LEU A 46 11.05 -7.98 1.01
CA LEU A 46 10.20 -6.82 0.75
C LEU A 46 11.04 -5.64 0.26
N ILE A 47 10.50 -4.87 -0.69
CA ILE A 47 11.13 -3.62 -1.11
C ILE A 47 11.10 -2.63 0.06
N GLU A 48 12.20 -1.94 0.33
CA GLU A 48 12.23 -0.91 1.39
C GLU A 48 11.16 0.16 1.10
N PRO A 49 10.40 0.58 2.12
CA PRO A 49 9.23 1.41 1.89
C PRO A 49 9.61 2.79 1.31
N GLU A 50 10.79 3.32 1.63
CA GLU A 50 11.27 4.59 1.08
C GLU A 50 11.44 4.59 -0.46
N GLN A 51 11.44 3.42 -1.10
CA GLN A 51 11.48 3.30 -2.56
C GLN A 51 10.10 3.45 -3.21
N MET A 52 9.00 3.34 -2.46
CA MET A 52 7.66 3.54 -2.99
C MET A 52 7.45 5.03 -3.33
N PRO A 53 7.08 5.38 -4.57
CA PRO A 53 6.94 6.77 -4.99
C PRO A 53 5.96 7.54 -4.11
N GLY A 54 6.30 8.77 -3.73
CA GLY A 54 5.46 9.68 -2.93
C GLY A 54 5.50 9.48 -1.42
N ILE A 55 6.17 8.43 -0.91
CA ILE A 55 6.26 8.18 0.53
C ILE A 55 6.95 9.33 1.28
N ALA A 56 8.01 9.92 0.71
CA ALA A 56 8.77 10.97 1.38
C ALA A 56 7.89 12.22 1.65
N GLU A 57 7.17 12.68 0.64
CA GLU A 57 6.28 13.84 0.69
C GLU A 57 5.06 13.56 1.59
N ALA A 58 4.47 12.37 1.48
CA ALA A 58 3.36 11.97 2.34
C ALA A 58 3.78 11.93 3.82
N LEU A 59 4.96 11.39 4.13
CA LEU A 59 5.48 11.33 5.50
C LEU A 59 5.76 12.71 6.09
N GLU A 60 6.25 13.66 5.30
CA GLU A 60 6.46 15.04 5.75
C GLU A 60 5.13 15.61 6.25
N ARG A 61 4.08 15.52 5.44
CA ARG A 61 2.77 16.08 5.79
C ARG A 61 2.08 15.39 6.95
N ILE A 62 2.17 14.05 7.01
CA ILE A 62 1.66 13.26 8.13
C ILE A 62 2.38 13.65 9.42
N THR A 63 3.71 13.84 9.36
CA THR A 63 4.49 14.27 10.52
C THR A 63 4.02 15.64 11.01
N THR A 64 3.85 16.60 10.11
CA THR A 64 3.31 17.93 10.44
C THR A 64 1.93 17.85 11.07
N ALA A 65 1.00 17.04 10.53
CA ALA A 65 -0.34 16.87 11.10
C ALA A 65 -0.28 16.34 12.54
N ILE A 66 0.55 15.33 12.79
CA ILE A 66 0.69 14.71 14.11
C ILE A 66 1.26 15.73 15.12
N GLU A 67 2.32 16.45 14.74
CA GLU A 67 2.96 17.45 15.61
C GLU A 67 2.05 18.64 15.90
N ALA A 68 1.30 19.10 14.90
CA ALA A 68 0.33 20.19 15.03
C ALA A 68 -1.00 19.75 15.68
N LYS A 69 -1.17 18.46 15.98
CA LYS A 69 -2.44 17.86 16.47
C LYS A 69 -3.62 18.18 15.56
N GLU A 70 -3.37 18.18 14.28
CA GLU A 70 -4.40 18.31 13.27
C GLU A 70 -5.26 17.05 13.22
N LYS A 71 -6.55 17.23 12.97
CA LYS A 71 -7.45 16.12 12.71
C LYS A 71 -7.15 15.52 11.33
N ILE A 72 -6.92 14.22 11.31
CA ILE A 72 -6.66 13.41 10.11
C ILE A 72 -7.89 12.53 9.85
N THR A 73 -8.33 12.43 8.60
CA THR A 73 -9.35 11.45 8.21
C THR A 73 -8.78 10.53 7.14
N ILE A 74 -8.96 9.22 7.33
CA ILE A 74 -8.62 8.23 6.31
C ILE A 74 -9.88 7.91 5.51
N TYR A 75 -9.83 8.05 4.19
CA TYR A 75 -10.91 7.69 3.28
C TYR A 75 -10.54 6.38 2.57
N GLY A 76 -11.23 5.28 2.85
CA GLY A 76 -10.97 4.01 2.18
C GLY A 76 -12.01 3.67 1.12
N ASP A 77 -11.69 2.71 0.26
CA ASP A 77 -12.72 1.99 -0.48
C ASP A 77 -13.49 0.99 0.42
N TYR A 78 -14.66 0.56 -0.04
CA TYR A 78 -15.58 -0.30 0.71
C TYR A 78 -15.23 -1.79 0.64
N ASP A 79 -14.28 -2.21 -0.20
CA ASP A 79 -13.92 -3.60 -0.35
C ASP A 79 -12.86 -4.05 0.67
N VAL A 80 -12.36 -5.28 0.54
CA VAL A 80 -11.41 -5.83 1.51
C VAL A 80 -10.06 -5.13 1.44
N ASP A 81 -9.61 -4.69 0.26
CA ASP A 81 -8.33 -4.01 0.11
C ASP A 81 -8.37 -2.62 0.73
N GLY A 82 -9.40 -1.83 0.39
CA GLY A 82 -9.68 -0.55 1.01
C GLY A 82 -9.84 -0.63 2.53
N ILE A 83 -10.70 -1.52 3.04
CA ILE A 83 -10.95 -1.66 4.49
C ILE A 83 -9.69 -2.09 5.26
N THR A 84 -8.92 -3.04 4.72
CA THR A 84 -7.70 -3.49 5.40
C THR A 84 -6.60 -2.43 5.37
N GLY A 85 -6.45 -1.69 4.27
CA GLY A 85 -5.55 -0.54 4.21
C GLY A 85 -5.94 0.59 5.17
N VAL A 86 -7.24 0.88 5.32
CA VAL A 86 -7.73 1.83 6.34
C VAL A 86 -7.36 1.37 7.75
N ALA A 87 -7.58 0.09 8.06
CA ALA A 87 -7.21 -0.47 9.35
C ALA A 87 -5.71 -0.31 9.64
N ILE A 88 -4.85 -0.57 8.65
CA ILE A 88 -3.40 -0.39 8.76
C ILE A 88 -3.05 1.07 9.10
N LEU A 89 -3.51 2.04 8.31
CA LEU A 89 -3.19 3.45 8.53
C LEU A 89 -3.79 3.99 9.83
N TRP A 90 -5.01 3.57 10.18
CA TRP A 90 -5.67 4.01 11.41
C TRP A 90 -4.92 3.54 12.65
N HIS A 91 -4.51 2.26 12.69
CA HIS A 91 -3.72 1.73 13.80
C HIS A 91 -2.34 2.39 13.89
N MET A 92 -1.67 2.61 12.75
CA MET A 92 -0.41 3.33 12.71
C MET A 92 -0.55 4.73 13.30
N LEU A 93 -1.50 5.53 12.81
CA LEU A 93 -1.72 6.91 13.26
C LEU A 93 -2.13 6.97 14.74
N LYS A 94 -2.97 6.05 15.22
CA LYS A 94 -3.31 5.94 16.65
C LYS A 94 -2.09 5.62 17.52
N LEU A 95 -1.22 4.72 17.08
CA LEU A 95 0.02 4.39 17.81
C LEU A 95 0.99 5.56 17.86
N LEU A 96 0.99 6.43 16.84
CA LEU A 96 1.76 7.67 16.81
C LEU A 96 1.10 8.83 17.56
N GLY A 97 -0.11 8.64 18.10
CA GLY A 97 -0.81 9.64 18.91
C GLY A 97 -1.59 10.68 18.11
N ALA A 98 -1.90 10.40 16.84
CA ALA A 98 -2.68 11.29 15.98
C ALA A 98 -4.17 11.36 16.39
N ASP A 99 -4.80 12.51 16.16
CA ASP A 99 -6.26 12.63 16.14
C ASP A 99 -6.79 12.14 14.78
N VAL A 100 -7.00 10.83 14.69
CA VAL A 100 -7.43 10.16 13.45
C VAL A 100 -8.86 9.64 13.53
N ASP A 101 -9.60 9.92 12.46
CA ASP A 101 -10.92 9.39 12.12
C ASP A 101 -10.87 8.63 10.78
N TYR A 102 -11.94 7.97 10.38
CA TYR A 102 -12.03 7.29 9.09
C TYR A 102 -13.41 7.45 8.44
N TYR A 103 -13.44 7.25 7.12
CA TYR A 103 -14.65 7.27 6.31
C TYR A 103 -14.58 6.15 5.27
N ILE A 104 -15.65 5.37 5.18
CA ILE A 104 -15.84 4.34 4.15
C ILE A 104 -17.15 4.66 3.44
N PRO A 105 -17.15 4.91 2.12
CA PRO A 105 -18.36 5.26 1.40
C PRO A 105 -19.29 4.06 1.27
N HIS A 106 -20.60 4.31 1.24
CA HIS A 106 -21.57 3.28 0.93
C HIS A 106 -21.62 3.04 -0.59
N ARG A 107 -21.18 1.86 -1.05
CA ARG A 107 -21.09 1.51 -2.48
C ARG A 107 -22.35 1.81 -3.28
N ILE A 108 -23.53 1.52 -2.71
CA ILE A 108 -24.80 1.60 -3.42
C ILE A 108 -25.32 3.04 -3.48
N ASP A 109 -25.15 3.80 -2.40
CA ASP A 109 -25.75 5.13 -2.29
C ASP A 109 -24.79 6.23 -2.76
N GLU A 110 -23.49 6.02 -2.61
CA GLU A 110 -22.46 7.03 -2.88
C GLU A 110 -21.55 6.68 -4.07
N GLY A 111 -21.54 5.41 -4.49
CA GLY A 111 -20.68 4.92 -5.57
C GLY A 111 -19.26 4.59 -5.12
N TYR A 112 -18.32 4.63 -6.08
CA TYR A 112 -16.91 4.29 -5.88
C TYR A 112 -16.02 5.54 -5.92
N GLY A 113 -14.99 5.55 -5.09
CA GLY A 113 -14.00 6.63 -5.01
C GLY A 113 -14.47 7.83 -4.18
N LEU A 114 -13.68 8.91 -4.21
CA LEU A 114 -13.98 10.13 -3.45
C LEU A 114 -15.19 10.83 -4.04
N ASN A 115 -16.18 11.11 -3.19
CA ASN A 115 -17.33 11.91 -3.56
C ASN A 115 -17.29 13.31 -2.90
N ILE A 116 -17.94 14.26 -3.57
CA ILE A 116 -17.92 15.68 -3.24
C ILE A 116 -18.57 15.96 -1.88
N ASP A 117 -19.65 15.25 -1.54
CA ASP A 117 -20.41 15.50 -0.32
C ASP A 117 -19.67 14.97 0.91
N ALA A 118 -19.02 13.81 0.80
CA ALA A 118 -18.13 13.28 1.82
C ALA A 118 -16.94 14.21 2.09
N ILE A 119 -16.29 14.76 1.05
CA ILE A 119 -15.17 15.70 1.22
C ILE A 119 -15.62 16.96 1.96
N LYS A 120 -16.78 17.52 1.62
CA LYS A 120 -17.34 18.67 2.35
C LYS A 120 -17.61 18.32 3.81
N ALA A 121 -18.29 17.20 4.06
CA ALA A 121 -18.59 16.76 5.42
C ALA A 121 -17.32 16.52 6.26
N ILE A 122 -16.28 15.95 5.65
CA ILE A 122 -14.97 15.73 6.29
C ILE A 122 -14.30 17.07 6.61
N ALA A 123 -14.27 18.01 5.67
CA ALA A 123 -13.72 19.35 5.89
C ALA A 123 -14.50 20.13 6.96
N ASP A 124 -15.83 20.09 6.92
CA ASP A 124 -16.73 20.74 7.89
C ASP A 124 -16.55 20.16 9.30
N ASN A 125 -16.18 18.88 9.41
CA ASN A 125 -15.83 18.22 10.67
C ASN A 125 -14.43 18.56 11.20
N GLY A 126 -13.76 19.56 10.60
CA GLY A 126 -12.50 20.13 11.06
C GLY A 126 -11.26 19.36 10.63
N THR A 127 -11.38 18.37 9.76
CA THR A 127 -10.23 17.63 9.22
C THR A 127 -9.31 18.58 8.43
N LYS A 128 -8.01 18.46 8.66
CA LYS A 128 -6.97 19.24 7.94
C LYS A 128 -6.16 18.41 6.96
N LEU A 129 -6.10 17.09 7.20
CA LEU A 129 -5.44 16.14 6.33
C LEU A 129 -6.38 14.97 6.01
N LEU A 130 -6.66 14.79 4.73
CA LEU A 130 -7.35 13.62 4.19
C LEU A 130 -6.33 12.68 3.56
N ILE A 131 -6.34 11.41 3.96
CA ILE A 131 -5.49 10.36 3.39
C ILE A 131 -6.39 9.32 2.75
N THR A 132 -6.31 9.13 1.43
CA THR A 132 -7.11 8.10 0.77
C THR A 132 -6.38 6.77 0.79
N VAL A 133 -7.13 5.67 0.78
CA VAL A 133 -6.64 4.30 0.65
C VAL A 133 -7.45 3.63 -0.43
N ASP A 134 -6.74 3.00 -1.38
CA ASP A 134 -7.33 2.20 -2.45
C ASP A 134 -8.28 3.00 -3.37
N CYS A 135 -8.09 4.31 -3.41
CA CYS A 135 -8.83 5.21 -4.28
C CYS A 135 -8.16 6.57 -4.39
N GLY A 136 -8.60 7.36 -5.37
CA GLY A 136 -8.26 8.78 -5.49
C GLY A 136 -7.38 9.13 -6.69
N ILE A 137 -6.69 8.18 -7.32
CA ILE A 137 -5.78 8.48 -8.45
C ILE A 137 -6.49 9.08 -9.67
N SER A 138 -7.82 8.90 -9.76
CA SER A 138 -8.68 9.45 -10.82
C SER A 138 -9.63 10.56 -10.32
N ALA A 139 -9.54 10.98 -9.06
CA ALA A 139 -10.52 11.84 -8.42
C ALA A 139 -10.21 13.35 -8.59
N PHE A 140 -10.09 13.82 -9.84
CA PHE A 140 -9.64 15.20 -10.15
C PHE A 140 -10.52 16.30 -9.57
N ASP A 141 -11.85 16.17 -9.66
CA ASP A 141 -12.79 17.18 -9.14
C ASP A 141 -12.78 17.21 -7.61
N SER A 142 -12.80 16.03 -6.99
CA SER A 142 -12.69 15.81 -5.56
C SER A 142 -11.39 16.41 -4.99
N ALA A 143 -10.27 16.21 -5.70
CA ALA A 143 -8.97 16.75 -5.32
C ALA A 143 -8.93 18.29 -5.40
N ARG A 144 -9.49 18.88 -6.46
CA ARG A 144 -9.66 20.35 -6.57
C ARG A 144 -10.54 20.92 -5.46
N LEU A 145 -11.61 20.21 -5.10
CA LEU A 145 -12.48 20.64 -4.02
C LEU A 145 -11.75 20.63 -2.68
N ALA A 146 -11.02 19.56 -2.37
CA ALA A 146 -10.23 19.46 -1.14
C ALA A 146 -9.27 20.65 -1.00
N GLU A 147 -8.52 20.98 -2.07
CA GLU A 147 -7.65 22.16 -2.09
C GLU A 147 -8.44 23.46 -1.82
N SER A 148 -9.57 23.67 -2.49
CA SER A 148 -10.40 24.89 -2.31
C SER A 148 -10.96 25.05 -0.89
N LEU A 149 -11.07 23.95 -0.14
CA LEU A 149 -11.52 23.92 1.26
C LEU A 149 -10.36 24.04 2.26
N GLY A 150 -9.11 24.12 1.78
CA GLY A 150 -7.92 24.09 2.62
C GLY A 150 -7.73 22.74 3.33
N LEU A 151 -8.20 21.67 2.71
CA LEU A 151 -8.02 20.28 3.14
C LEU A 151 -6.88 19.66 2.34
N ASP A 152 -5.75 19.41 3.00
CA ASP A 152 -4.64 18.73 2.34
C ASP A 152 -5.02 17.29 2.03
N LEU A 153 -4.67 16.83 0.83
CA LEU A 153 -5.00 15.50 0.34
C LEU A 153 -3.71 14.71 0.09
N ILE A 154 -3.59 13.55 0.72
CA ILE A 154 -2.62 12.51 0.35
C ILE A 154 -3.40 11.38 -0.32
N ILE A 155 -3.00 11.01 -1.53
CA ILE A 155 -3.61 9.88 -2.24
C ILE A 155 -2.74 8.65 -2.04
N THR A 156 -3.28 7.56 -1.48
CA THR A 156 -2.61 6.25 -1.50
C THR A 156 -3.46 5.28 -2.30
N ASP A 157 -2.94 4.86 -3.45
CA ASP A 157 -3.72 4.15 -4.46
C ASP A 157 -2.79 3.27 -5.32
N HIS A 158 -3.37 2.34 -6.05
CA HIS A 158 -2.69 1.43 -6.96
C HIS A 158 -3.39 1.27 -8.32
N HIS A 159 -4.59 1.83 -8.46
CA HIS A 159 -5.37 1.80 -9.69
C HIS A 159 -4.60 2.41 -10.88
N ARG A 160 -5.06 2.13 -12.10
CA ARG A 160 -4.36 2.60 -13.30
C ARG A 160 -4.28 4.14 -13.35
N CYS A 161 -3.05 4.67 -13.32
CA CYS A 161 -2.80 6.08 -13.57
C CYS A 161 -3.28 6.52 -14.96
N SER A 162 -3.83 7.73 -15.05
CA SER A 162 -4.05 8.43 -16.31
C SER A 162 -2.78 9.20 -16.73
N ASN A 163 -2.79 9.85 -17.90
CA ASN A 163 -1.67 10.69 -18.34
C ASN A 163 -1.48 11.94 -17.47
N GLN A 164 -2.51 12.33 -16.71
CA GLN A 164 -2.48 13.42 -15.74
C GLN A 164 -2.75 12.84 -14.35
N LEU A 165 -2.20 13.49 -13.34
CA LEU A 165 -2.42 13.13 -11.94
C LEU A 165 -3.29 14.20 -11.27
N PRO A 166 -4.16 13.81 -10.32
CA PRO A 166 -4.96 14.74 -9.54
C PRO A 166 -4.06 15.63 -8.68
N MET A 167 -4.58 16.79 -8.31
CA MET A 167 -3.86 17.75 -7.48
C MET A 167 -3.96 17.33 -6.02
N ALA A 168 -2.87 16.79 -5.48
CA ALA A 168 -2.77 16.34 -4.10
C ALA A 168 -1.45 16.84 -3.50
N PHE A 169 -1.40 16.96 -2.18
CA PHE A 169 -0.16 17.26 -1.46
C PHE A 169 0.90 16.19 -1.76
N ALA A 170 0.50 14.93 -1.73
CA ALA A 170 1.33 13.81 -2.13
C ALA A 170 0.48 12.70 -2.77
N ILE A 171 1.10 11.92 -3.65
CA ILE A 171 0.49 10.73 -4.23
C ILE A 171 1.45 9.56 -4.04
N VAL A 172 1.06 8.63 -3.16
CA VAL A 172 1.77 7.38 -2.90
C VAL A 172 1.22 6.30 -3.80
N HIS A 173 2.00 5.88 -4.81
CA HIS A 173 1.49 4.96 -5.82
C HIS A 173 2.61 4.17 -6.51
N PRO A 174 2.48 2.83 -6.65
CA PRO A 174 3.50 1.99 -7.29
C PRO A 174 3.66 2.21 -8.81
N GLY A 175 2.75 2.93 -9.45
CA GLY A 175 2.62 3.06 -10.90
C GLY A 175 3.04 4.43 -11.46
N ILE A 176 3.45 5.36 -10.58
CA ILE A 176 3.90 6.70 -10.98
C ILE A 176 5.37 6.66 -11.46
N ASP A 177 6.21 5.87 -10.81
CA ASP A 177 7.61 5.67 -11.21
C ASP A 177 7.82 4.25 -11.74
N PRO A 178 8.11 4.07 -13.05
CA PRO A 178 8.39 2.77 -13.64
C PRO A 178 9.61 2.04 -13.06
N SER A 179 10.48 2.72 -12.30
CA SER A 179 11.62 2.11 -11.63
C SER A 179 11.25 1.40 -10.33
N TYR A 180 10.04 1.63 -9.78
CA TYR A 180 9.55 0.90 -8.62
C TYR A 180 9.39 -0.59 -8.94
N GLY A 181 9.98 -1.45 -8.12
CA GLY A 181 10.14 -2.87 -8.40
C GLY A 181 8.85 -3.72 -8.34
N ASN A 182 7.71 -3.13 -7.96
CA ASN A 182 6.44 -3.85 -7.85
C ASN A 182 5.24 -2.96 -8.24
N PRO A 183 4.98 -2.78 -9.55
CA PRO A 183 3.87 -1.95 -10.01
C PRO A 183 2.49 -2.49 -9.59
N ASP A 184 2.38 -3.80 -9.33
CA ASP A 184 1.13 -4.49 -9.02
C ASP A 184 0.84 -4.59 -7.51
N SER A 185 1.26 -3.60 -6.71
CA SER A 185 0.89 -3.57 -5.28
C SER A 185 -0.61 -3.33 -5.13
N ALA A 186 -1.29 -3.96 -4.18
CA ALA A 186 -2.65 -3.59 -3.79
C ALA A 186 -2.65 -2.32 -2.90
N GLY A 187 -3.79 -1.66 -2.75
CA GLY A 187 -3.98 -0.51 -1.86
C GLY A 187 -3.57 -0.79 -0.41
N ALA A 188 -3.86 -1.98 0.14
CA ALA A 188 -3.41 -2.37 1.47
C ALA A 188 -1.88 -2.54 1.57
N MET A 189 -1.21 -2.95 0.48
CA MET A 189 0.26 -2.97 0.41
C MET A 189 0.82 -1.54 0.40
N VAL A 190 0.23 -0.63 -0.36
CA VAL A 190 0.61 0.79 -0.36
C VAL A 190 0.46 1.40 1.04
N ALA A 191 -0.67 1.15 1.70
CA ALA A 191 -0.92 1.55 3.09
C ALA A 191 0.12 0.95 4.06
N PHE A 192 0.47 -0.32 3.90
CA PHE A 192 1.51 -0.98 4.70
C PHE A 192 2.89 -0.35 4.50
N LYS A 193 3.30 -0.03 3.27
CA LYS A 193 4.57 0.64 2.99
C LYS A 193 4.60 2.02 3.65
N LEU A 194 3.52 2.79 3.56
CA LEU A 194 3.42 4.08 4.23
C LEU A 194 3.51 3.94 5.76
N ALA A 195 2.82 2.95 6.34
CA ALA A 195 2.87 2.69 7.78
C ALA A 195 4.27 2.23 8.25
N TRP A 196 4.96 1.42 7.45
CA TRP A 196 6.33 1.00 7.72
C TRP A 196 7.30 2.19 7.66
N ALA A 197 7.21 3.02 6.62
CA ALA A 197 8.01 4.24 6.51
C ALA A 197 7.76 5.19 7.70
N ALA A 198 6.51 5.35 8.13
CA ALA A 198 6.16 6.14 9.30
C ALA A 198 6.77 5.56 10.59
N ALA A 199 6.68 4.24 10.79
CA ALA A 199 7.32 3.60 11.93
C ALA A 199 8.85 3.80 11.93
N ASN A 200 9.50 3.71 10.75
CA ASN A 200 10.93 4.00 10.59
C ASN A 200 11.27 5.44 10.96
N LYS A 201 10.43 6.41 10.59
CA LYS A 201 10.58 7.84 10.87
C LYS A 201 10.44 8.16 12.36
N PHE A 202 9.47 7.55 13.04
CA PHE A 202 9.13 7.86 14.44
C PHE A 202 9.85 6.97 15.47
N LYS A 203 10.72 6.04 15.05
CA LYS A 203 11.49 5.20 15.97
C LYS A 203 12.42 6.04 16.86
N LYS A 204 12.46 5.72 18.15
CA LYS A 204 13.37 6.37 19.10
C LYS A 204 14.67 5.56 19.19
N GLY A 205 15.72 6.09 18.57
CA GLY A 205 17.04 5.43 18.55
C GLY A 205 17.15 4.35 17.47
N THR A 206 17.91 3.29 17.74
CA THR A 206 18.25 2.28 16.72
C THR A 206 17.22 1.17 16.56
N LYS A 207 16.26 1.04 17.50
CA LYS A 207 15.26 -0.02 17.50
C LYS A 207 13.84 0.56 17.50
N LEU A 208 12.93 -0.12 16.79
CA LEU A 208 11.50 0.14 16.88
C LEU A 208 10.99 -0.19 18.28
N ASP A 209 10.03 0.61 18.75
CA ASP A 209 9.24 0.28 19.92
C ASP A 209 8.56 -1.08 19.74
N ALA A 210 8.40 -1.85 20.83
CA ALA A 210 7.85 -3.19 20.78
C ALA A 210 6.41 -3.22 20.22
N LYS A 211 5.58 -2.21 20.52
CA LYS A 211 4.21 -2.12 20.00
C LYS A 211 4.20 -1.82 18.52
N LEU A 212 5.02 -0.87 18.07
CA LEU A 212 5.16 -0.56 16.64
C LEU A 212 5.70 -1.77 15.86
N ARG A 213 6.67 -2.49 16.41
CA ARG A 213 7.20 -3.71 15.78
C ARG A 213 6.13 -4.80 15.64
N GLN A 214 5.35 -5.04 16.71
CA GLN A 214 4.27 -6.03 16.67
C GLN A 214 3.20 -5.61 15.67
N PHE A 215 2.79 -4.34 15.69
CA PHE A 215 1.85 -3.78 14.73
C PHE A 215 2.32 -3.99 13.27
N LEU A 216 3.58 -3.73 12.94
CA LEU A 216 4.05 -3.95 11.56
C LEU A 216 3.98 -5.42 11.15
N ILE A 217 4.22 -6.37 12.06
CA ILE A 217 4.06 -7.80 11.79
C ILE A 217 2.59 -8.13 11.56
N ASP A 218 1.68 -7.60 12.38
CA ASP A 218 0.24 -7.83 12.21
C ASP A 218 -0.28 -7.15 10.93
N ALA A 219 0.27 -5.99 10.56
CA ALA A 219 -0.05 -5.26 9.35
C ALA A 219 0.33 -6.01 8.07
N THR A 220 1.32 -6.91 8.08
CA THR A 220 1.59 -7.76 6.92
C THR A 220 0.44 -8.71 6.64
N MET A 221 -0.31 -9.14 7.67
CA MET A 221 -1.49 -10.00 7.49
C MET A 221 -2.63 -9.24 6.82
N PHE A 222 -2.84 -7.97 7.18
CA PHE A 222 -3.83 -7.11 6.53
C PHE A 222 -3.44 -6.79 5.08
N ALA A 223 -2.17 -6.47 4.82
CA ALA A 223 -1.67 -6.27 3.47
C ALA A 223 -1.84 -7.53 2.60
N GLY A 224 -1.55 -8.71 3.17
CA GLY A 224 -1.75 -10.00 2.51
C GLY A 224 -3.21 -10.28 2.19
N LEU A 225 -4.12 -9.99 3.13
CA LEU A 225 -5.56 -10.14 2.92
C LEU A 225 -6.08 -9.23 1.80
N GLY A 226 -5.71 -7.94 1.80
CA GLY A 226 -6.05 -7.01 0.73
C GLY A 226 -5.51 -7.45 -0.62
N SER A 227 -4.22 -7.82 -0.68
CA SER A 227 -3.57 -8.29 -1.91
C SER A 227 -4.23 -9.54 -2.50
N ILE A 228 -4.64 -10.50 -1.66
CA ILE A 228 -5.34 -11.70 -2.14
C ILE A 228 -6.75 -11.36 -2.61
N ALA A 229 -7.46 -10.51 -1.88
CA ALA A 229 -8.84 -10.12 -2.20
C ALA A 229 -8.93 -9.31 -3.49
N ASP A 230 -7.93 -8.47 -3.76
CA ASP A 230 -7.81 -7.65 -4.97
C ASP A 230 -7.20 -8.42 -6.16
N ILE A 231 -6.84 -9.69 -5.96
CA ILE A 231 -6.39 -10.60 -7.03
C ILE A 231 -5.14 -10.06 -7.75
N VAL A 232 -4.28 -9.32 -7.04
CA VAL A 232 -3.00 -8.89 -7.63
C VAL A 232 -2.10 -10.11 -7.90
N PRO A 233 -1.20 -10.04 -8.90
CA PRO A 233 -0.24 -11.11 -9.15
C PRO A 233 0.60 -11.43 -7.91
N LEU A 234 0.54 -12.69 -7.44
CA LEU A 234 1.34 -13.18 -6.31
C LEU A 234 2.78 -13.49 -6.76
N GLN A 235 3.50 -12.45 -7.13
CA GLN A 235 4.90 -12.44 -7.54
C GLN A 235 5.66 -11.38 -6.73
N GLY A 236 7.00 -11.44 -6.73
CA GLY A 236 7.81 -10.43 -6.02
C GLY A 236 7.40 -10.27 -4.55
N GLU A 237 7.24 -9.03 -4.10
CA GLU A 237 6.84 -8.75 -2.72
C GLU A 237 5.38 -9.10 -2.41
N ASN A 238 4.47 -9.14 -3.39
CA ASN A 238 3.10 -9.62 -3.17
C ASN A 238 3.10 -11.10 -2.74
N ARG A 239 4.03 -11.89 -3.29
CA ARG A 239 4.23 -13.30 -2.87
C ARG A 239 4.75 -13.41 -1.43
N VAL A 240 5.49 -12.39 -0.94
CA VAL A 240 6.10 -12.39 0.39
C VAL A 240 5.06 -12.23 1.50
N ILE A 241 4.02 -11.44 1.25
CA ILE A 241 2.95 -11.18 2.23
C ILE A 241 1.74 -12.13 2.10
N ALA A 242 1.69 -12.94 1.04
CA ALA A 242 0.60 -13.88 0.74
C ALA A 242 0.82 -15.31 1.24
#